data_AF-A0A1Y3TGB6-F1
#
_entry.id   AF-A0A1Y3TGB6-F1
#
_cell.length_a   1.000
_cell.length_b   1.000
_cell.length_c   1.000
_cell.angle_alpha   90.00
_cell.angle_beta   90.00
_cell.angle_gamma   90.00
#
_symmetry.space_group_name_H-M   'P 1'
#
loop_
_entity.id
_entity.type
_entity.pdbx_description
1 polymer ?
#
loop_
_entity_poly.entity_id
_entity_poly.type
_entity_poly.pdbx_seq_one_letter_code
_entity_poly.pdbx_strand_id
1 'polypeptide(L)'
;MQRVIGGLLILTATGGAGYVYGKELKRYLGRLLYFRYVMSLIKGEIAYTHAPLPEIFSEVARRVKEPYDRWLIRTAAEMEKRDEYGFARMWNRCVDRYLGELNLKYEHSILVKEPGTFLGSLEKDTLDHALQMYLNKVDLEIEKLREGLASKIRVGGCLGVMSGVFLIVILL
;
A
#
# COMPACT_ATOMS: atom_id res chain seq x y z
N MET A 1 -2.76 -17.77 44.34
CA MET A 1 -1.56 -17.32 43.61
C MET A 1 -1.54 -17.81 42.15
N GLN A 2 -1.51 -19.11 41.86
CA GLN A 2 -1.40 -19.64 40.49
C GLN A 2 -2.54 -19.22 39.53
N ARG A 3 -3.79 -19.15 40.01
CA ARG A 3 -4.96 -18.75 39.20
C ARG A 3 -4.92 -17.29 38.72
N VAL A 4 -4.37 -16.39 39.54
CA VAL A 4 -4.22 -14.96 39.21
C VAL A 4 -3.15 -14.76 38.12
N ILE A 5 -2.06 -15.52 38.21
CA ILE A 5 -0.97 -15.49 37.22
C ILE A 5 -1.46 -16.02 35.86
N GLY A 6 -2.27 -17.09 35.86
CA GLY A 6 -2.90 -17.62 34.65
C GLY A 6 -3.84 -16.63 33.96
N GLY A 7 -4.68 -15.93 34.72
CA GLY A 7 -5.57 -14.89 34.19
C GLY A 7 -4.81 -13.71 33.57
N LEU A 8 -3.71 -13.28 34.20
CA LEU A 8 -2.86 -12.19 33.69
C LEU A 8 -2.14 -12.58 32.38
N LEU A 9 -1.65 -13.83 32.28
CA LEU A 9 -1.01 -14.36 31.07
C LEU A 9 -1.98 -14.44 29.89
N ILE A 10 -3.23 -14.84 30.13
CA ILE A 10 -4.25 -14.92 29.09
C ILE A 10 -4.64 -13.53 28.59
N LEU A 11 -4.88 -12.57 29.49
CA LEU A 11 -5.19 -11.18 29.13
C LEU A 11 -4.08 -10.51 28.30
N THR A 12 -2.83 -10.75 28.68
CA THR A 12 -1.67 -10.20 27.95
C THR A 12 -1.46 -10.90 26.61
N ALA A 13 -1.73 -12.20 26.50
CA ALA A 13 -1.66 -12.93 25.24
C ALA A 13 -2.74 -12.50 24.24
N THR A 14 -4.00 -12.37 24.67
CA THR A 14 -5.11 -11.96 23.79
C THR A 14 -5.04 -10.47 23.43
N GLY A 15 -4.69 -9.60 24.38
CA GLY A 15 -4.45 -8.18 24.12
C GLY A 15 -3.23 -7.94 23.22
N GLY A 16 -2.14 -8.69 23.44
CA GLY A 16 -0.92 -8.62 22.64
C GLY A 16 -1.14 -9.03 21.19
N ALA A 17 -1.88 -10.12 20.94
CA ALA A 17 -2.22 -10.56 19.59
C ALA A 17 -3.07 -9.52 18.83
N GLY A 18 -4.06 -8.91 19.49
CA GLY A 18 -4.87 -7.83 18.93
C GLY A 18 -4.05 -6.57 18.59
N TYR A 19 -3.09 -6.21 19.46
CA TYR A 19 -2.20 -5.07 19.23
C TYR A 19 -1.26 -5.30 18.05
N VAL A 20 -0.64 -6.48 17.96
CA VAL A 20 0.26 -6.83 16.84
C VAL A 20 -0.50 -6.84 15.52
N TYR A 21 -1.71 -7.40 15.50
CA TYR A 21 -2.56 -7.41 14.31
C TYR A 21 -2.94 -6.00 13.87
N GLY A 22 -3.38 -5.14 14.80
CA GLY A 22 -3.69 -3.74 14.51
C GLY A 22 -2.47 -2.95 13.99
N LYS A 23 -1.28 -3.24 14.50
CA LYS A 23 -0.03 -2.63 14.04
C LYS A 23 0.30 -3.03 12.60
N GLU A 24 0.14 -4.31 12.24
CA GLU A 24 0.42 -4.76 10.89
C GLU A 24 -0.56 -4.18 9.87
N LEU A 25 -1.86 -4.11 10.20
CA LEU A 25 -2.84 -3.44 9.33
C LEU A 25 -2.52 -1.94 9.14
N LYS A 26 -2.09 -1.25 10.21
CA LYS A 26 -1.63 0.15 10.10
C LYS A 26 -0.41 0.30 9.20
N ARG A 27 0.57 -0.61 9.32
CA ARG A 27 1.74 -0.62 8.42
C ARG A 27 1.31 -0.85 6.97
N TYR A 28 0.42 -1.80 6.74
CA TYR A 28 -0.11 -2.13 5.42
C TYR A 28 -0.84 -0.94 4.79
N LEU A 29 -1.72 -0.27 5.53
CA LEU A 29 -2.36 0.99 5.13
C LEU A 29 -1.31 2.06 4.78
N GLY A 30 -0.25 2.15 5.58
CA GLY A 30 0.89 3.04 5.32
C GLY A 30 1.59 2.76 3.98
N ARG A 31 1.65 1.50 3.52
CA ARG A 31 2.20 1.15 2.19
C ARG A 31 1.35 1.76 1.08
N LEU A 32 0.03 1.61 1.12
CA LEU A 32 -0.86 2.19 0.11
C LEU A 32 -0.92 3.71 0.15
N LEU A 33 -0.96 4.32 1.34
CA LEU A 33 -0.90 5.77 1.49
C LEU A 33 0.37 6.35 0.87
N TYR A 34 1.51 5.68 1.07
CA TYR A 34 2.76 6.13 0.50
C TYR A 34 2.81 5.96 -1.02
N PHE A 35 2.33 4.83 -1.54
CA PHE A 35 2.19 4.66 -2.99
C PHE A 35 1.26 5.73 -3.61
N ARG A 36 0.12 6.02 -2.98
CA ARG A 36 -0.79 7.11 -3.38
C ARG A 36 -0.11 8.48 -3.40
N TYR A 37 0.77 8.75 -2.43
CA TYR A 37 1.60 9.94 -2.40
C TYR A 37 2.58 9.99 -3.59
N VAL A 38 3.30 8.89 -3.87
CA VAL A 38 4.22 8.79 -5.00
C VAL A 38 3.50 9.05 -6.33
N MET A 39 2.32 8.45 -6.53
CA MET A 39 1.51 8.67 -7.75
C MET A 39 1.02 10.12 -7.88
N SER A 40 0.74 10.78 -6.74
CA SER A 40 0.43 12.21 -6.72
C SER A 40 1.59 13.09 -7.17
N LEU A 41 2.83 12.73 -6.78
CA LEU A 41 4.02 13.44 -7.24
C LEU A 41 4.20 13.29 -8.76
N ILE A 42 4.06 12.07 -9.28
CA ILE A 42 4.13 11.81 -10.73
C ILE A 42 3.07 12.63 -11.47
N LYS A 43 1.83 12.64 -11.00
CA LYS A 43 0.76 13.47 -11.60
C LYS A 43 1.15 14.95 -11.62
N GLY A 44 1.69 15.46 -10.50
CA GLY A 44 2.17 16.84 -10.40
C GLY A 44 3.25 17.15 -11.45
N GLU A 45 4.28 16.33 -11.54
CA GLU A 45 5.35 16.53 -12.54
C GLU A 45 4.82 16.49 -13.98
N ILE A 46 3.92 15.55 -14.32
CA ILE A 46 3.27 15.46 -15.64
C ILE A 46 2.49 16.75 -15.96
N ALA A 47 1.80 17.31 -14.97
CA ALA A 47 1.01 18.53 -15.16
C ALA A 47 1.90 19.74 -15.50
N TYR A 48 3.04 19.88 -14.81
CA TYR A 48 3.86 21.12 -14.82
C TYR A 48 5.08 21.10 -15.76
N THR A 49 5.79 19.98 -15.90
CA THR A 49 7.13 19.99 -16.54
C THR A 49 7.12 19.70 -18.04
N HIS A 50 6.03 19.12 -18.57
CA HIS A 50 5.96 18.61 -19.96
C HIS A 50 7.14 17.69 -20.35
N ALA A 51 7.85 17.16 -19.37
CA ALA A 51 9.03 16.35 -19.57
C ALA A 51 8.65 14.90 -19.95
N PRO A 52 9.55 14.16 -20.64
CA PRO A 52 9.38 12.73 -20.86
C PRO A 52 9.21 11.96 -19.54
N LEU A 53 8.39 10.90 -19.56
CA LEU A 53 8.15 10.05 -18.38
C LEU A 53 9.41 9.53 -17.66
N PRO A 54 10.49 9.11 -18.35
CA PRO A 54 11.73 8.70 -17.68
C PRO A 54 12.35 9.80 -16.82
N GLU A 55 12.29 11.06 -17.27
CA GLU A 55 12.78 12.23 -16.53
C GLU A 55 11.89 12.50 -15.31
N ILE A 56 10.57 12.44 -15.50
CA ILE A 56 9.59 12.59 -14.41
C ILE A 56 9.83 11.54 -13.32
N PHE A 57 10.00 10.27 -13.70
CA PHE A 57 10.28 9.20 -12.74
C PHE A 57 11.60 9.43 -12.01
N SER A 58 12.63 9.89 -12.72
CA SER A 58 13.93 10.22 -12.12
C SER A 58 13.85 11.39 -11.14
N GLU A 59 13.03 12.41 -11.42
CA GLU A 59 12.82 13.54 -10.51
C GLU A 59 12.03 13.12 -9.27
N VAL A 60 10.93 12.40 -9.45
CA VAL A 60 10.13 11.89 -8.33
C VAL A 60 10.94 10.94 -7.46
N ALA A 61 11.80 10.11 -8.06
CA ALA A 61 12.66 9.16 -7.33
C ALA A 61 13.53 9.86 -6.28
N ARG A 62 14.02 11.08 -6.54
CA ARG A 62 14.86 11.84 -5.58
C ARG A 62 14.09 12.30 -4.34
N ARG A 63 12.75 12.30 -4.40
CA ARG A 63 11.86 12.84 -3.36
C ARG A 63 11.17 11.76 -2.54
N VAL A 64 11.37 10.50 -2.88
CA VAL A 64 10.68 9.35 -2.27
C VAL A 64 11.70 8.39 -1.66
N LYS A 65 11.23 7.52 -0.76
CA LYS A 65 12.06 6.54 -0.07
C LYS A 65 12.03 5.17 -0.76
N GLU A 66 13.00 4.32 -0.43
CA GLU A 66 13.00 2.89 -0.78
C GLU A 66 11.69 2.19 -0.33
N PRO A 67 11.12 1.29 -1.17
CA PRO A 67 11.63 0.83 -2.47
C PRO A 67 11.25 1.70 -3.69
N TYR A 68 10.54 2.81 -3.48
CA TYR A 68 9.90 3.57 -4.56
C TYR A 68 10.90 4.36 -5.41
N ASP A 69 11.97 4.88 -4.81
CA ASP A 69 13.05 5.57 -5.51
C ASP A 69 13.75 4.62 -6.50
N ARG A 70 14.18 3.45 -6.03
CA ARG A 70 14.80 2.40 -6.82
C ARG A 70 13.86 1.90 -7.90
N TRP A 71 12.59 1.67 -7.57
CA TRP A 71 11.58 1.27 -8.54
C TRP A 71 11.45 2.29 -9.67
N LEU A 72 11.35 3.58 -9.36
CA LEU A 72 11.21 4.64 -10.37
C LEU A 72 12.46 4.78 -11.24
N ILE A 73 13.66 4.81 -10.64
CA ILE A 73 14.94 4.89 -11.38
C ILE A 73 15.09 3.70 -12.33
N ARG A 74 14.80 2.50 -11.85
CA ARG A 74 14.91 1.28 -12.67
C ARG A 74 13.86 1.24 -13.77
N THR A 75 12.64 1.70 -13.49
CA THR A 75 11.59 1.80 -14.50
C THR A 75 11.98 2.80 -15.60
N ALA A 76 12.51 3.96 -15.24
CA ALA A 76 13.02 4.95 -16.20
C ALA A 76 14.11 4.35 -17.11
N ALA A 77 15.10 3.65 -16.52
CA ALA A 77 16.17 3.01 -17.28
C ALA A 77 15.67 1.89 -18.21
N GLU A 78 14.62 1.16 -17.85
CA GLU A 78 14.03 0.13 -18.73
C GLU A 78 13.22 0.75 -19.89
N MET A 79 12.64 1.95 -19.71
CA MET A 79 11.96 2.67 -20.79
C MET A 79 12.93 3.08 -21.91
N GLU A 80 14.17 3.43 -21.56
CA GLU A 80 15.20 3.83 -22.53
C GLU A 80 15.69 2.67 -23.40
N LYS A 81 15.61 1.44 -22.89
CA LYS A 81 16.11 0.23 -23.58
C LYS A 81 15.26 -0.22 -24.78
N ARG A 82 14.16 0.47 -25.09
CA ARG A 82 13.20 0.14 -26.17
C ARG A 82 12.87 -1.37 -26.20
N ASP A 83 12.20 -1.85 -25.16
CA ASP A 83 11.75 -3.25 -25.07
C ASP A 83 10.60 -3.52 -26.07
N GLU A 84 10.66 -4.64 -26.81
CA GLU A 84 9.68 -5.03 -27.85
C GLU A 84 8.29 -5.35 -27.27
N TYR A 85 8.20 -5.61 -25.96
CA TYR A 85 7.01 -6.13 -25.31
C TYR A 85 5.97 -5.06 -24.90
N GLY A 86 6.27 -3.77 -25.09
CA GLY A 86 5.36 -2.65 -24.79
C GLY A 86 5.37 -2.17 -23.34
N PHE A 87 4.99 -0.91 -23.14
CA PHE A 87 5.12 -0.19 -21.85
C PHE A 87 4.42 -0.90 -20.68
N ALA A 88 3.17 -1.36 -20.86
CA ALA A 88 2.41 -2.01 -19.80
C ALA A 88 3.08 -3.29 -19.24
N ARG A 89 3.68 -4.11 -20.13
CA ARG A 89 4.40 -5.33 -19.69
C ARG A 89 5.69 -5.00 -18.96
N MET A 90 6.43 -4.00 -19.43
CA MET A 90 7.62 -3.49 -18.74
C MET A 90 7.27 -2.93 -17.36
N TRP A 91 6.21 -2.13 -17.25
CA TRP A 91 5.70 -1.58 -15.99
C TRP A 91 5.39 -2.68 -14.99
N ASN A 92 4.61 -3.68 -15.39
CA ASN A 92 4.24 -4.80 -14.52
C ASN A 92 5.45 -5.56 -14.02
N ARG A 93 6.45 -5.80 -14.89
CA ARG A 93 7.70 -6.47 -14.53
C ARG A 93 8.50 -5.67 -13.50
N CYS A 94 8.55 -4.35 -13.65
CA CYS A 94 9.23 -3.45 -12.69
C CYS A 94 8.49 -3.42 -11.35
N VAL A 95 7.16 -3.34 -11.34
CA VAL A 95 6.35 -3.43 -10.13
C VAL A 95 6.62 -4.75 -9.40
N ASP A 96 6.54 -5.88 -10.10
CA ASP A 96 6.77 -7.20 -9.49
C ASP A 96 8.18 -7.34 -8.92
N ARG A 97 9.19 -6.85 -9.64
CA ARG A 97 10.59 -6.97 -9.24
C ARG A 97 10.96 -6.06 -8.06
N TYR A 98 10.49 -4.81 -8.06
CA TYR A 98 10.98 -3.80 -7.12
C TYR A 98 9.99 -3.47 -6.00
N LEU A 99 8.68 -3.62 -6.24
CA LEU A 99 7.66 -3.41 -5.22
C LEU A 99 7.15 -4.72 -4.59
N GLY A 100 7.71 -5.88 -4.98
CA GLY A 100 7.35 -7.18 -4.41
C GLY A 100 7.56 -7.27 -2.89
N GLU A 101 8.56 -6.57 -2.36
CA GLU A 101 8.83 -6.51 -0.91
C GLU A 101 7.71 -5.86 -0.08
N LEU A 102 6.83 -5.08 -0.72
CA LEU A 102 5.67 -4.49 -0.06
C LEU A 102 4.64 -5.56 0.36
N ASN A 103 4.74 -6.78 -0.15
CA ASN A 103 3.85 -7.91 0.15
C ASN A 103 2.37 -7.49 0.05
N LEU A 104 2.03 -6.85 -1.06
CA LEU A 104 0.66 -6.40 -1.33
C LEU A 104 -0.24 -7.61 -1.57
N LYS A 105 -1.48 -7.52 -1.08
CA LYS A 105 -2.55 -8.43 -1.48
C LYS A 105 -2.77 -8.33 -2.99
N TYR A 106 -3.30 -9.41 -3.57
CA TYR A 106 -3.60 -9.52 -4.99
C TYR A 106 -4.37 -8.30 -5.54
N GLU A 107 -5.45 -7.89 -4.87
CA GLU A 107 -6.27 -6.74 -5.26
C GLU A 107 -5.47 -5.43 -5.38
N HIS A 108 -4.55 -5.17 -4.45
CA HIS A 108 -3.72 -3.96 -4.48
C HIS A 108 -2.50 -4.09 -5.38
N SER A 109 -2.02 -5.31 -5.62
CA SER A 109 -1.01 -5.56 -6.65
C SER A 109 -1.55 -5.20 -8.03
N ILE A 110 -2.80 -5.56 -8.34
CA ILE A 110 -3.49 -5.12 -9.56
C ILE A 110 -3.59 -3.60 -9.60
N LEU A 111 -4.02 -2.98 -8.50
CA LEU A 111 -4.14 -1.53 -8.39
C LEU A 111 -2.80 -0.82 -8.69
N VAL A 112 -1.68 -1.30 -8.18
CA VAL A 112 -0.35 -0.71 -8.44
C VAL A 112 0.14 -0.94 -9.89
N LYS A 113 -0.35 -1.97 -10.57
CA LYS A 113 -0.04 -2.28 -11.97
C LYS A 113 -0.87 -1.47 -12.99
N GLU A 114 -2.05 -1.04 -12.59
CA GLU A 114 -3.00 -0.31 -13.44
C GLU A 114 -2.43 0.92 -14.17
N PRO A 115 -1.54 1.75 -13.57
CA PRO A 115 -0.92 2.87 -14.28
C PRO A 115 -0.15 2.49 -15.53
N GLY A 116 0.36 1.25 -15.60
CA GLY A 116 1.02 0.71 -16.78
C GLY A 116 0.14 0.72 -18.03
N THR A 117 -1.19 0.73 -17.88
CA THR A 117 -2.14 0.67 -19.01
C THR A 117 -2.37 2.02 -19.68
N PHE A 118 -2.18 3.14 -18.96
CA PHE A 118 -2.50 4.47 -19.46
C PHE A 118 -1.31 5.45 -19.45
N LEU A 119 -0.29 5.26 -18.59
CA LEU A 119 0.88 6.15 -18.55
C LEU A 119 1.63 6.15 -19.89
N GLY A 120 1.62 5.03 -20.62
CA GLY A 120 2.22 4.95 -21.96
C GLY A 120 1.43 5.66 -23.07
N SER A 121 0.28 6.28 -22.77
CA SER A 121 -0.52 7.00 -23.76
C SER A 121 0.04 8.41 -24.05
N LEU A 122 -0.18 8.90 -25.28
CA LEU A 122 0.40 10.15 -25.79
C LEU A 122 -0.48 11.39 -25.55
N GLU A 123 -1.76 11.20 -25.18
CA GLU A 123 -2.73 12.30 -25.12
C GLU A 123 -2.83 12.86 -23.70
N LYS A 124 -2.34 14.10 -23.50
CA LYS A 124 -2.17 14.72 -22.18
C LYS A 124 -3.47 14.83 -21.38
N ASP A 125 -4.57 15.25 -22.01
CA ASP A 125 -5.86 15.44 -21.33
C ASP A 125 -6.47 14.10 -20.88
N THR A 126 -6.39 13.09 -21.75
CA THR A 126 -6.80 11.72 -21.45
C THR A 126 -5.95 11.12 -20.31
N LEU A 127 -4.66 11.40 -20.29
CA LEU A 127 -3.73 10.95 -19.24
C LEU A 127 -4.03 11.60 -17.88
N ASP A 128 -4.28 12.92 -17.84
CA ASP A 128 -4.60 13.61 -16.58
C ASP A 128 -5.90 13.10 -15.96
N HIS A 129 -6.94 12.95 -16.78
CA HIS A 129 -8.22 12.37 -16.36
C HIS A 129 -8.07 10.92 -15.88
N ALA A 130 -7.33 10.08 -16.62
CA ALA A 130 -7.08 8.70 -16.21
C ALA A 130 -6.33 8.62 -14.87
N LEU A 131 -5.29 9.44 -14.69
CA LEU A 131 -4.56 9.55 -13.42
C LEU A 131 -5.47 10.01 -12.29
N GLN A 132 -6.33 11.02 -12.52
CA GLN A 132 -7.24 11.50 -11.49
C GLN A 132 -8.25 10.41 -11.07
N MET A 133 -8.85 9.72 -12.03
CA MET A 133 -9.76 8.61 -11.74
C MET A 133 -9.06 7.48 -10.98
N TYR A 134 -7.82 7.17 -11.38
CA TYR A 134 -6.99 6.20 -10.71
C TYR A 134 -6.69 6.58 -9.25
N LEU A 135 -6.27 7.82 -8.99
CA LEU A 135 -6.01 8.30 -7.64
C LEU A 135 -7.27 8.24 -6.76
N ASN A 136 -8.43 8.61 -7.31
CA ASN A 136 -9.72 8.48 -6.60
C ASN A 136 -10.03 7.02 -6.26
N LYS A 137 -9.76 6.07 -7.17
CA LYS A 137 -9.90 4.63 -6.91
C LYS A 137 -8.98 4.15 -5.80
N VAL A 138 -7.72 4.61 -5.79
CA VAL A 138 -6.77 4.30 -4.71
C VAL A 138 -7.27 4.86 -3.37
N ASP A 139 -7.82 6.07 -3.37
CA ASP A 139 -8.39 6.70 -2.16
C ASP A 139 -9.59 5.90 -1.61
N LEU A 140 -10.44 5.35 -2.48
CA LEU A 140 -11.53 4.44 -2.07
C LEU A 140 -11.01 3.15 -1.43
N GLU A 141 -9.98 2.53 -1.99
CA GLU A 141 -9.37 1.32 -1.39
C GLU A 141 -8.68 1.61 -0.05
N ILE A 142 -8.03 2.78 0.07
CA ILE A 142 -7.48 3.27 1.33
C ILE A 142 -8.58 3.45 2.38
N GLU A 143 -9.73 3.99 2.01
CA GLU A 143 -10.84 4.19 2.95
C GLU A 143 -11.45 2.86 3.40
N LYS A 144 -11.66 1.91 2.47
CA LYS A 144 -12.07 0.53 2.84
C LYS A 144 -11.12 -0.12 3.83
N LEU A 145 -9.81 0.06 3.66
CA LEU A 145 -8.81 -0.44 4.59
C LEU A 145 -8.89 0.25 5.96
N ARG A 146 -9.17 1.56 6.01
CA ARG A 146 -9.36 2.31 7.26
C ARG A 146 -10.61 1.86 8.00
N GLU A 147 -11.73 1.69 7.32
CA GLU A 147 -12.96 1.16 7.89
C GLU A 147 -12.78 -0.30 8.38
N GLY A 148 -12.08 -1.11 7.59
CA GLY A 148 -11.68 -2.46 7.97
C GLY A 148 -10.78 -2.49 9.22
N LEU A 149 -9.87 -1.52 9.36
CA LEU A 149 -9.06 -1.37 10.56
C LEU A 149 -9.92 -0.95 11.77
N ALA A 150 -10.79 0.05 11.62
CA ALA A 150 -11.63 0.56 12.69
C ALA A 150 -12.59 -0.52 13.23
N SER A 151 -13.24 -1.27 12.33
CA SER A 151 -14.11 -2.39 12.68
C SER A 151 -13.33 -3.51 13.39
N LYS A 152 -12.18 -3.92 12.87
CA LYS A 152 -11.37 -4.99 13.47
C LYS A 152 -10.72 -4.62 14.79
N ILE A 153 -10.32 -3.36 15.00
CA ILE A 153 -9.84 -2.89 16.31
C ILE A 153 -10.99 -2.89 17.32
N ARG A 154 -12.19 -2.42 16.94
CA ARG A 154 -13.36 -2.40 17.82
C ARG A 154 -13.77 -3.82 18.23
N VAL A 155 -13.88 -4.73 17.26
CA VAL A 155 -14.28 -6.14 17.50
C VAL A 155 -13.17 -6.91 18.22
N GLY A 156 -11.91 -6.75 17.83
CA GLY A 156 -10.77 -7.42 18.46
C GLY A 156 -10.53 -6.98 19.90
N GLY A 157 -10.73 -5.70 20.21
CA GLY A 157 -10.70 -5.19 21.58
C GLY A 157 -11.82 -5.78 22.44
N CYS A 158 -13.04 -5.84 21.89
CA CYS A 158 -14.20 -6.37 22.62
C CYS A 158 -14.10 -7.89 22.85
N LEU A 159 -13.72 -8.66 21.83
CA LEU A 159 -13.50 -10.11 21.94
C LEU A 159 -12.31 -10.45 22.84
N GLY A 160 -11.23 -9.67 22.81
CA GLY A 160 -10.07 -9.87 23.68
C GLY A 160 -10.42 -9.69 25.16
N VAL A 161 -11.22 -8.66 25.48
CA VAL A 161 -11.71 -8.40 26.84
C VAL A 161 -12.73 -9.47 27.26
N MET A 162 -13.72 -9.78 26.41
CA MET A 162 -14.74 -10.80 26.73
C MET A 162 -14.15 -12.21 26.89
N SER A 163 -13.20 -12.61 26.03
CA SER A 163 -12.51 -13.90 26.17
C SER A 163 -11.61 -13.95 27.41
N GLY A 164 -10.94 -12.85 27.75
CA GLY A 164 -10.18 -12.73 28.99
C GLY A 164 -11.06 -12.87 30.22
N VAL A 165 -12.21 -12.18 30.25
CA VAL A 165 -13.19 -12.30 31.35
C VAL A 165 -13.78 -13.72 31.42
N PHE A 166 -14.16 -14.30 30.29
CA PHE A 166 -14.69 -15.66 30.22
C PHE A 166 -13.71 -16.71 30.75
N LEU A 167 -12.42 -16.61 30.36
CA LEU A 167 -11.39 -17.51 30.86
C LEU A 167 -11.10 -17.30 32.34
N ILE A 168 -11.14 -16.06 32.84
CA ILE A 168 -11.03 -15.78 34.29
C ILE A 168 -12.18 -16.44 35.06
N VAL A 169 -13.41 -16.36 34.55
CA VAL A 169 -14.59 -16.98 35.19
C VAL A 169 -14.52 -18.51 35.20
N ILE A 170 -13.96 -19.15 34.16
CA ILE A 170 -13.79 -20.62 34.11
C ILE A 170 -12.67 -21.11 35.04
N LEU A 171 -11.61 -20.31 35.22
CA LEU A 171 -10.41 -20.71 35.95
C LEU A 171 -10.49 -20.39 37.45
N LEU A 172 -11.39 -19.49 37.86
CA LEU A 172 -11.82 -19.25 39.24
C LEU A 172 -12.70 -20.40 39.75
#